data_AF-A0A8H7TPR7-F1
#
_entry.id   AF-A0A8H7TPR7-F1
#
_cell.length_a   1.000
_cell.length_b   1.000
_cell.length_c   1.000
_cell.angle_alpha   90.00
_cell.angle_beta   90.00
_cell.angle_gamma   90.00
#
_symmetry.space_group_name_H-M   'P 1'
#
loop_
_entity.id
_entity.type
_entity.pdbx_description
1 polymer ?
#
loop_
_entity_poly.entity_id
_entity_poly.type
_entity_poly.pdbx_seq_one_letter_code
_entity_poly.pdbx_strand_id
1 'polypeptide(L)'
;MCNASVLDRLNSLLEPNGFLSINEHCEPNGEPRIIKPHPDFRIFLTVDPRYGELSRAMRNRAVEIFITTAPPSVSPFFEKISRVESSIQGFSSFQNLSQVQTFEQAPNQLTQISIDHLAMEELALLQRFAADSKNSTIQQFLGFLQSPYGSASVDAISSVYRALPEGLSFLQHVQPIHPLSSFIATTTTVDQEHFRWLGARYEFAQDIHQLATDIESRGRRAQGLKLGA
;
A
#
# COMPACT_ATOMS: atom_id res chain seq x y z
N MET A 1 -22.82 -20.85 -6.67
CA MET A 1 -21.76 -21.84 -6.37
C MET A 1 -21.17 -22.34 -7.67
N CYS A 2 -19.84 -22.46 -7.75
CA CYS A 2 -19.20 -23.17 -8.85
C CYS A 2 -19.51 -24.67 -8.76
N ASN A 3 -19.73 -25.34 -9.89
CA ASN A 3 -20.05 -26.76 -9.90
C ASN A 3 -18.82 -27.58 -9.45
N ALA A 4 -19.01 -28.55 -8.54
CA ALA A 4 -17.95 -29.45 -8.07
C ALA A 4 -17.18 -30.10 -9.23
N SER A 5 -17.86 -30.46 -10.32
CA SER A 5 -17.24 -31.05 -11.51
C SER A 5 -16.25 -30.14 -12.23
N VAL A 6 -16.35 -28.80 -12.06
CA VAL A 6 -15.38 -27.85 -12.60
C VAL A 6 -14.10 -27.86 -11.75
N LEU A 7 -14.25 -27.90 -10.43
CA LEU A 7 -13.12 -27.98 -9.50
C LEU A 7 -12.39 -29.32 -9.62
N ASP A 8 -13.10 -30.40 -9.94
CA ASP A 8 -12.48 -31.72 -10.15
C ASP A 8 -11.50 -31.73 -11.33
N ARG A 9 -11.76 -30.95 -12.39
CA ARG A 9 -10.83 -30.79 -13.51
C ARG A 9 -9.57 -29.99 -13.12
N LEU A 10 -9.62 -29.20 -12.05
CA LEU A 10 -8.47 -28.44 -11.55
C LEU A 10 -7.60 -29.26 -10.58
N ASN A 11 -8.12 -30.32 -9.96
CA ASN A 11 -7.34 -31.16 -9.04
C ASN A 11 -6.04 -31.66 -9.68
N SER A 12 -6.07 -32.00 -10.98
CA SER A 12 -4.90 -32.46 -11.72
C SER A 12 -3.78 -31.42 -11.80
N LEU A 13 -4.08 -30.12 -11.72
CA LEU A 13 -3.08 -29.03 -11.69
C LEU A 13 -2.49 -28.79 -10.30
N LEU A 14 -3.14 -29.29 -9.25
CA LEU A 14 -2.70 -29.16 -7.86
C LEU A 14 -1.84 -30.34 -7.40
N GLU A 15 -1.63 -31.33 -8.26
CA GLU A 15 -0.74 -32.47 -8.01
C GLU A 15 0.71 -32.14 -8.46
N PRO A 16 1.72 -32.79 -7.86
CA PRO A 16 3.10 -32.71 -8.34
C PRO A 16 3.19 -33.16 -9.82
N ASN A 17 3.83 -32.34 -10.66
CA ASN A 17 3.88 -32.55 -12.12
C ASN A 17 2.50 -32.63 -12.79
N GLY A 18 1.51 -31.99 -12.17
CA GLY A 18 0.15 -31.88 -12.66
C GLY A 18 0.04 -31.27 -14.05
N PHE A 19 -0.99 -31.67 -14.78
CA PHE A 19 -1.31 -31.14 -16.11
C PHE A 19 -2.82 -31.03 -16.29
N LEU A 20 -3.24 -30.16 -17.21
CA LEU A 20 -4.62 -30.03 -17.63
C LEU A 20 -4.81 -30.73 -18.98
N SER A 21 -5.69 -31.74 -19.03
CA SER A 21 -6.10 -32.39 -20.27
C SER A 21 -7.36 -31.72 -20.81
N ILE A 22 -7.30 -31.20 -22.03
CA ILE A 22 -8.44 -30.63 -22.74
C ILE A 22 -8.87 -31.61 -23.82
N ASN A 23 -9.98 -32.29 -23.57
CA ASN A 23 -10.54 -33.29 -24.48
C ASN A 23 -11.39 -32.64 -25.58
N GLU A 24 -11.81 -31.39 -25.37
CA GLU A 24 -12.63 -30.62 -26.30
C GLU A 24 -11.81 -30.03 -27.47
N HIS A 25 -10.48 -30.09 -27.40
CA HIS A 25 -9.58 -29.57 -28.43
C HIS A 25 -8.50 -30.62 -28.73
N CYS A 26 -8.87 -31.63 -29.52
CA CYS A 26 -7.94 -32.67 -29.95
C CYS A 26 -6.87 -32.12 -30.90
N GLU A 27 -5.67 -32.69 -30.83
CA GLU A 27 -4.65 -32.53 -31.86
C GLU A 27 -5.10 -33.20 -33.18
N PRO A 28 -4.46 -32.93 -34.33
CA PRO A 28 -4.88 -33.47 -35.64
C PRO A 28 -4.97 -35.01 -35.71
N ASN A 29 -4.36 -35.70 -34.76
CA ASN A 29 -4.33 -37.15 -34.56
C ASN A 29 -5.46 -37.68 -33.64
N GLY A 30 -6.32 -36.81 -33.09
CA GLY A 30 -7.41 -37.19 -32.19
C GLY A 30 -7.04 -37.28 -30.71
N GLU A 31 -5.76 -37.07 -30.36
CA GLU A 31 -5.30 -37.14 -28.96
C GLU A 31 -5.70 -35.88 -28.17
N PRO A 32 -5.99 -36.01 -26.87
CA PRO A 32 -6.36 -34.87 -26.03
C PRO A 32 -5.17 -33.94 -25.82
N ARG A 33 -5.42 -32.62 -25.86
CA ARG A 33 -4.36 -31.63 -25.67
C ARG A 33 -3.96 -31.53 -24.20
N ILE A 34 -2.68 -31.77 -23.93
CA ILE A 34 -2.11 -31.67 -22.59
C ILE A 34 -1.45 -30.30 -22.40
N ILE A 35 -1.87 -29.56 -21.39
CA ILE A 35 -1.28 -28.28 -20.98
C ILE A 35 -0.55 -28.46 -19.66
N LYS A 36 0.74 -28.12 -19.64
CA LYS A 36 1.55 -28.09 -18.42
C LYS A 36 1.58 -26.67 -17.84
N PRO A 37 1.51 -26.51 -16.50
CA PRO A 37 1.61 -25.21 -15.87
C PRO A 37 3.01 -24.60 -16.07
N HIS A 38 3.06 -23.29 -16.23
CA HIS A 38 4.31 -22.53 -16.28
C HIS A 38 5.02 -22.56 -14.91
N PRO A 39 6.36 -22.45 -14.81
CA PRO A 39 7.07 -22.41 -13.53
C PRO A 39 6.53 -21.37 -12.53
N ASP A 40 6.14 -20.19 -13.04
CA ASP A 40 5.55 -19.10 -12.26
C ASP A 40 4.02 -19.16 -12.11
N PHE A 41 3.39 -20.24 -12.59
CA PHE A 41 1.95 -20.39 -12.46
C PHE A 41 1.58 -20.60 -10.98
N ARG A 42 0.56 -19.85 -10.52
CA ARG A 42 0.01 -19.90 -9.17
C ARG A 42 -1.51 -19.84 -9.24
N ILE A 43 -2.17 -20.59 -8.35
CA ILE A 43 -3.63 -20.57 -8.21
C ILE A 43 -3.96 -19.92 -6.87
N PHE A 44 -4.81 -18.88 -6.91
CA PHE A 44 -5.40 -18.27 -5.74
C PHE A 44 -6.91 -18.48 -5.77
N LEU A 45 -7.46 -18.94 -4.64
CA LEU A 45 -8.88 -19.21 -4.48
C LEU A 45 -9.39 -18.47 -3.26
N THR A 46 -10.56 -17.85 -3.38
CA THR A 46 -11.27 -17.20 -2.28
C THR A 46 -12.60 -17.89 -2.06
N VAL A 47 -12.91 -18.20 -0.81
CA VAL A 47 -14.13 -18.94 -0.44
C VAL A 47 -14.85 -18.16 0.66
N ASP A 48 -16.15 -18.01 0.51
CA ASP A 48 -17.02 -17.51 1.56
C ASP A 48 -17.82 -18.69 2.13
N PRO A 49 -17.63 -19.05 3.42
CA PRO A 49 -18.27 -20.21 4.02
C PRO A 49 -19.81 -20.14 4.01
N ARG A 50 -20.40 -18.93 3.85
CA ARG A 50 -21.85 -18.75 3.72
C ARG A 50 -22.44 -19.39 2.47
N TYR A 51 -21.62 -19.56 1.42
CA TYR A 51 -22.04 -20.08 0.13
C TYR A 51 -21.49 -21.49 -0.14
N GLY A 52 -21.01 -22.18 0.90
CA GLY A 52 -20.49 -23.53 0.82
C GLY A 52 -18.99 -23.62 1.08
N GLU A 53 -18.49 -24.85 1.13
CA GLU A 53 -17.09 -25.16 1.42
C GLU A 53 -16.38 -25.77 0.22
N LEU A 54 -15.04 -25.69 0.21
CA LEU A 54 -14.22 -26.44 -0.73
C LEU A 54 -14.29 -27.95 -0.45
N SER A 55 -14.13 -28.75 -1.50
CA SER A 55 -14.01 -30.20 -1.36
C SER A 55 -12.77 -30.57 -0.52
N ARG A 56 -12.82 -31.71 0.18
CA ARG A 56 -11.67 -32.22 0.96
C ARG A 56 -10.42 -32.39 0.08
N ALA A 57 -10.62 -32.83 -1.16
CA ALA A 57 -9.59 -33.00 -2.17
C ALA A 57 -8.82 -31.69 -2.47
N MET A 58 -9.53 -30.57 -2.59
CA MET A 58 -8.91 -29.25 -2.81
C MET A 58 -8.24 -28.73 -1.54
N ARG A 59 -8.89 -28.89 -0.38
CA ARG A 59 -8.34 -28.48 0.93
C ARG A 59 -7.02 -29.19 1.26
N ASN A 60 -6.94 -30.49 0.98
CA ASN A 60 -5.73 -31.29 1.26
C ASN A 60 -4.54 -30.94 0.37
N ARG A 61 -4.74 -30.19 -0.73
CA ARG A 61 -3.70 -29.79 -1.69
C ARG A 61 -3.38 -28.29 -1.66
N ALA A 62 -4.10 -27.52 -0.86
CA ALA A 62 -3.95 -26.08 -0.77
C ALA A 62 -3.54 -25.67 0.66
N VAL A 63 -2.99 -24.47 0.76
CA VAL A 63 -2.82 -23.79 2.04
C VAL A 63 -4.06 -22.94 2.28
N GLU A 64 -4.83 -23.25 3.32
CA GLU A 64 -6.01 -22.48 3.71
C GLU A 64 -5.65 -21.43 4.75
N ILE A 65 -6.08 -20.19 4.52
CA ILE A 65 -5.88 -19.07 5.43
C ILE A 65 -7.26 -18.53 5.79
N PHE A 66 -7.64 -18.66 7.05
CA PHE A 66 -8.90 -18.12 7.55
C PHE A 66 -8.73 -16.65 7.98
N ILE A 67 -9.64 -15.80 7.53
CA ILE A 67 -9.65 -14.37 7.87
C ILE A 67 -10.81 -14.12 8.85
N THR A 68 -10.48 -13.93 10.11
CA THR A 68 -11.46 -13.76 11.21
C THR A 68 -12.09 -12.37 11.24
N THR A 69 -11.43 -11.37 10.69
CA THR A 69 -11.96 -10.01 10.62
C THR A 69 -13.02 -9.94 9.53
N ALA A 70 -14.25 -9.61 9.94
CA ALA A 70 -15.29 -9.26 8.98
C ALA A 70 -14.76 -8.13 8.08
N PRO A 71 -14.95 -8.21 6.76
CA PRO A 71 -14.65 -7.07 5.91
C PRO A 71 -15.45 -5.86 6.44
N PRO A 72 -14.83 -4.66 6.52
CA PRO A 72 -15.54 -3.48 6.98
C PRO A 72 -16.82 -3.31 6.16
N SER A 73 -17.91 -2.88 6.81
CA SER A 73 -19.19 -2.70 6.13
C SER A 73 -19.04 -1.67 5.01
N VAL A 74 -18.91 -2.14 3.78
CA VAL A 74 -18.91 -1.33 2.58
C VAL A 74 -20.34 -1.23 2.07
N SER A 75 -20.72 -0.05 1.60
CA SER A 75 -22.01 0.12 0.90
C SER A 75 -22.11 -0.91 -0.23
N PRO A 76 -23.27 -1.56 -0.46
CA PRO A 76 -23.46 -2.58 -1.52
C PRO A 76 -23.07 -2.10 -2.92
N PHE A 77 -22.99 -0.78 -3.12
CA PHE A 77 -22.49 -0.17 -4.34
C PHE A 77 -20.99 -0.47 -4.60
N PHE A 78 -20.17 -0.52 -3.55
CA PHE A 78 -18.73 -0.80 -3.67
C PHE A 78 -18.39 -2.27 -3.94
N GLU A 79 -19.33 -3.22 -3.74
CA GLU A 79 -19.12 -4.62 -4.12
C GLU A 79 -19.02 -4.82 -5.64
N LYS A 80 -19.57 -3.87 -6.42
CA LYS A 80 -19.59 -3.91 -7.89
C LYS A 80 -18.51 -3.04 -8.54
N ILE A 81 -17.76 -2.31 -7.73
CA ILE A 81 -16.66 -1.46 -8.19
C ILE A 81 -15.38 -2.23 -7.91
N SER A 82 -14.54 -2.42 -8.92
CA SER A 82 -13.19 -2.95 -8.73
C SER A 82 -12.52 -2.18 -7.60
N ARG A 83 -11.96 -2.89 -6.61
CA ARG A 83 -11.26 -2.26 -5.48
C ARG A 83 -10.37 -1.15 -6.04
N VAL A 84 -10.54 0.05 -5.50
CA VAL A 84 -9.77 1.21 -5.92
C VAL A 84 -8.29 0.83 -5.85
N GLU A 85 -7.51 1.30 -6.82
CA GLU A 85 -6.05 1.06 -6.90
C GLU A 85 -5.43 1.12 -5.50
N SER A 86 -4.50 0.20 -5.19
CA SER A 86 -3.88 0.10 -3.86
C SER A 86 -3.32 1.43 -3.37
N SER A 87 -2.84 2.26 -4.29
CA SER A 87 -2.36 3.62 -4.10
C SER A 87 -3.41 4.61 -3.56
N ILE A 88 -4.70 4.31 -3.71
CA ILE A 88 -5.80 5.11 -3.15
C ILE A 88 -6.27 4.53 -1.80
N GLN A 89 -5.98 3.26 -1.54
CA GLN A 89 -6.38 2.61 -0.29
C GLN A 89 -5.61 3.17 0.90
N GLY A 90 -4.34 3.59 0.75
CA GLY A 90 -3.62 4.32 1.79
C GLY A 90 -4.39 5.55 2.25
N PHE A 91 -4.91 6.36 1.32
CA PHE A 91 -5.73 7.55 1.61
C PHE A 91 -7.05 7.25 2.34
N SER A 92 -7.64 6.07 2.14
CA SER A 92 -8.80 5.63 2.93
C SER A 92 -8.46 5.47 4.42
N SER A 93 -7.24 5.01 4.73
CA SER A 93 -6.75 4.93 6.12
C SER A 93 -6.67 6.31 6.76
N PHE A 94 -6.23 7.35 6.04
CA PHE A 94 -6.23 8.73 6.54
C PHE A 94 -7.62 9.21 6.90
N GLN A 95 -8.62 8.96 6.03
CA GLN A 95 -10.01 9.34 6.30
C GLN A 95 -10.57 8.60 7.51
N ASN A 96 -10.34 7.28 7.58
CA ASN A 96 -10.82 6.46 8.70
C ASN A 96 -10.17 6.87 10.03
N LEU A 97 -8.86 7.09 10.05
CA LEU A 97 -8.11 7.49 11.26
C LEU A 97 -8.48 8.91 11.72
N SER A 98 -8.79 9.81 10.79
CA SER A 98 -9.31 11.15 11.14
C SER A 98 -10.67 11.11 11.85
N GLN A 99 -11.44 10.01 11.67
CA GLN A 99 -12.74 9.80 12.30
C GLN A 99 -12.67 9.05 13.64
N VAL A 100 -11.50 8.48 13.99
CA VAL A 100 -11.32 7.76 15.27
C VAL A 100 -11.21 8.78 16.41
N GLN A 101 -12.32 8.97 17.14
CA GLN A 101 -12.41 9.89 18.30
C GLN A 101 -11.78 9.35 19.59
N THR A 102 -11.31 8.09 19.59
CA THR A 102 -11.03 7.34 20.82
C THR A 102 -9.72 7.69 21.51
N PHE A 103 -8.79 8.36 20.82
CA PHE A 103 -7.56 8.85 21.43
C PHE A 103 -7.74 10.32 21.82
N GLU A 104 -7.87 10.59 23.13
CA GLU A 104 -7.88 11.95 23.71
C GLU A 104 -6.58 12.74 23.38
N GLN A 105 -5.54 12.06 22.88
CA GLN A 105 -4.29 12.65 22.44
C GLN A 105 -4.31 12.91 20.93
N ALA A 106 -4.65 14.16 20.58
CA ALA A 106 -4.32 14.86 19.36
C ALA A 106 -4.55 14.10 18.02
N PRO A 107 -5.69 14.32 17.32
CA PRO A 107 -5.93 13.78 15.96
C PRO A 107 -4.80 14.06 14.93
N ASN A 108 -3.95 15.05 15.20
CA ASN A 108 -2.77 15.38 14.41
C ASN A 108 -1.68 14.30 14.50
N GLN A 109 -1.55 13.59 15.62
CA GLN A 109 -0.54 12.53 15.79
C GLN A 109 -0.86 11.30 14.94
N LEU A 110 -2.13 10.86 14.91
CA LEU A 110 -2.57 9.76 14.05
C LEU A 110 -2.45 10.10 12.56
N THR A 111 -2.73 11.36 12.21
CA THR A 111 -2.51 11.86 10.86
C THR A 111 -1.02 11.80 10.50
N GLN A 112 -0.14 12.24 11.40
CA GLN A 112 1.31 12.21 11.18
C GLN A 112 1.83 10.78 11.00
N ILE A 113 1.41 9.85 11.85
CA ILE A 113 1.77 8.43 11.71
C ILE A 113 1.30 7.90 10.34
N SER A 114 0.11 8.28 9.89
CA SER A 114 -0.39 7.89 8.57
C SER A 114 0.49 8.45 7.43
N ILE A 115 0.92 9.71 7.55
CA ILE A 115 1.85 10.36 6.62
C ILE A 115 3.16 9.58 6.56
N ASP A 116 3.72 9.19 7.71
CA ASP A 116 5.00 8.50 7.78
C ASP A 116 4.97 7.12 7.09
N HIS A 117 3.79 6.52 6.94
CA HIS A 117 3.58 5.24 6.26
C HIS A 117 3.12 5.38 4.81
N LEU A 118 2.94 6.59 4.30
CA LEU A 118 2.52 6.83 2.92
C LEU A 118 3.58 6.30 1.95
N ALA A 119 3.19 5.50 0.98
CA ALA A 119 4.11 4.96 -0.01
C ALA A 119 4.59 6.02 -1.01
N MET A 120 5.76 5.83 -1.59
CA MET A 120 6.34 6.75 -2.57
C MET A 120 5.43 6.97 -3.79
N GLU A 121 4.72 5.94 -4.25
CA GLU A 121 3.77 6.06 -5.36
C GLU A 121 2.53 6.89 -5.03
N GLU A 122 2.15 6.95 -3.75
CA GLU A 122 0.94 7.66 -3.31
C GLU A 122 1.17 9.19 -3.28
N LEU A 123 2.42 9.66 -3.25
CA LEU A 123 2.75 11.09 -3.25
C LEU A 123 2.17 11.84 -4.45
N ALA A 124 2.06 11.19 -5.61
CA ALA A 124 1.46 11.78 -6.81
C ALA A 124 -0.03 12.08 -6.63
N LEU A 125 -0.72 11.32 -5.78
CA LEU A 125 -2.14 11.47 -5.48
C LEU A 125 -2.37 12.36 -4.25
N LEU A 126 -1.37 12.51 -3.38
CA LEU A 126 -1.45 13.32 -2.17
C LEU A 126 -1.89 14.76 -2.44
N GLN A 127 -1.40 15.39 -3.52
CA GLN A 127 -1.81 16.76 -3.85
C GLN A 127 -3.32 16.86 -4.15
N ARG A 128 -3.86 15.87 -4.86
CA ARG A 128 -5.30 15.80 -5.17
C ARG A 128 -6.11 15.52 -3.91
N PHE A 129 -5.64 14.61 -3.06
CA PHE A 129 -6.27 14.30 -1.79
C PHE A 129 -6.26 15.48 -0.82
N ALA A 130 -5.15 16.19 -0.73
CA ALA A 130 -5.00 17.36 0.11
C ALA A 130 -5.95 18.49 -0.31
N ALA A 131 -6.23 18.68 -1.60
CA ALA A 131 -7.18 19.70 -2.06
C ALA A 131 -8.58 19.54 -1.45
N ASP A 132 -9.02 18.29 -1.23
CA ASP A 132 -10.33 17.99 -0.63
C ASP A 132 -10.27 17.87 0.91
N SER A 133 -9.07 17.81 1.50
CA SER A 133 -8.88 17.62 2.94
C SER A 133 -8.76 18.94 3.71
N LYS A 134 -9.55 19.07 4.77
CA LYS A 134 -9.46 20.20 5.73
C LYS A 134 -8.39 20.00 6.81
N ASN A 135 -7.65 18.90 6.78
CA ASN A 135 -6.66 18.58 7.81
C ASN A 135 -5.39 19.43 7.62
N SER A 136 -5.08 20.30 8.59
CA SER A 136 -3.94 21.20 8.53
C SER A 136 -2.59 20.49 8.47
N THR A 137 -2.47 19.31 9.09
CA THR A 137 -1.23 18.51 9.07
C THR A 137 -0.92 18.01 7.66
N ILE A 138 -1.94 17.62 6.89
CA ILE A 138 -1.76 17.20 5.50
C ILE A 138 -1.32 18.39 4.63
N GLN A 139 -1.88 19.58 4.87
CA GLN A 139 -1.48 20.80 4.15
C GLN A 139 -0.04 21.22 4.49
N GLN A 140 0.34 21.14 5.76
CA GLN A 140 1.72 21.41 6.22
C GLN A 140 2.70 20.44 5.58
N PHE A 141 2.36 19.16 5.56
CA PHE A 141 3.19 18.15 4.93
C PHE A 141 3.33 18.36 3.42
N LEU A 142 2.23 18.68 2.72
CA LEU A 142 2.28 19.04 1.30
C LEU A 142 3.19 20.26 1.05
N GLY A 143 3.10 21.28 1.91
CA GLY A 143 3.99 22.44 1.88
C GLY A 143 5.46 22.07 2.08
N PHE A 144 5.75 21.14 2.99
CA PHE A 144 7.09 20.60 3.17
C PHE A 144 7.59 19.90 1.91
N LEU A 145 6.81 19.01 1.30
CA LEU A 145 7.20 18.30 0.08
C LEU A 145 7.48 19.25 -1.11
N GLN A 146 6.76 20.36 -1.18
CA GLN A 146 6.95 21.41 -2.19
C GLN A 146 8.14 22.33 -1.90
N SER A 147 8.70 22.27 -0.69
CA SER A 147 9.88 23.04 -0.31
C SER A 147 11.17 22.41 -0.86
N PRO A 148 12.26 23.20 -1.00
CA PRO A 148 13.56 22.66 -1.41
C PRO A 148 14.09 21.56 -0.48
N TYR A 149 13.76 21.62 0.82
CA TYR A 149 14.17 20.62 1.80
C TYR A 149 13.40 19.31 1.63
N GLY A 150 12.10 19.39 1.36
CA GLY A 150 11.25 18.23 1.15
C GLY A 150 11.58 17.52 -0.15
N SER A 151 11.68 18.24 -1.28
CA SER A 151 12.03 17.63 -2.57
C SER A 151 13.40 16.94 -2.53
N ALA A 152 14.42 17.60 -1.97
CA ALA A 152 15.74 17.01 -1.79
C ALA A 152 15.72 15.77 -0.88
N SER A 153 14.84 15.74 0.12
CA SER A 153 14.68 14.58 1.00
C SER A 153 14.02 13.42 0.25
N VAL A 154 12.92 13.67 -0.47
CA VAL A 154 12.23 12.67 -1.29
C VAL A 154 13.16 12.08 -2.35
N ASP A 155 13.97 12.91 -3.01
CA ASP A 155 14.93 12.48 -4.02
C ASP A 155 16.00 11.55 -3.43
N ALA A 156 16.55 11.92 -2.27
CA ALA A 156 17.55 11.09 -1.59
C ALA A 156 16.97 9.75 -1.13
N ILE A 157 15.74 9.75 -0.61
CA ILE A 157 15.02 8.55 -0.18
C ILE A 157 14.72 7.65 -1.38
N SER A 158 14.22 8.23 -2.47
CA SER A 158 14.00 7.53 -3.73
C SER A 158 15.29 6.90 -4.26
N SER A 159 16.43 7.60 -4.16
CA SER A 159 17.73 7.07 -4.58
C SER A 159 18.12 5.82 -3.79
N VAL A 160 17.84 5.77 -2.48
CA VAL A 160 18.14 4.57 -1.68
C VAL A 160 17.22 3.42 -2.04
N TYR A 161 15.92 3.68 -2.24
CA TYR A 161 14.98 2.62 -2.64
C TYR A 161 15.26 2.06 -4.02
N ARG A 162 15.80 2.85 -4.95
CA ARG A 162 16.30 2.36 -6.24
C ARG A 162 17.54 1.47 -6.11
N ALA A 163 18.29 1.58 -5.02
CA ALA A 163 19.46 0.76 -4.74
C ALA A 163 19.12 -0.54 -3.98
N LEU A 164 17.83 -0.87 -3.82
CA LEU A 164 17.41 -2.16 -3.27
C LEU A 164 17.91 -3.31 -4.16
N PRO A 165 18.19 -4.51 -3.59
CA PRO A 165 18.64 -5.66 -4.37
C PRO A 165 17.66 -6.01 -5.49
N GLU A 166 18.16 -6.59 -6.60
CA GLU A 166 17.34 -6.90 -7.78
C GLU A 166 16.08 -7.72 -7.45
N GLY A 167 16.19 -8.67 -6.51
CA GLY A 167 15.07 -9.50 -6.04
C GLY A 167 13.98 -8.76 -5.27
N LEU A 168 14.20 -7.48 -4.89
CA LEU A 168 13.26 -6.62 -4.17
C LEU A 168 12.94 -5.33 -4.94
N SER A 169 13.44 -5.16 -6.15
CA SER A 169 13.25 -3.96 -6.98
C SER A 169 11.77 -3.61 -7.21
N PHE A 170 10.90 -4.63 -7.28
CA PHE A 170 9.46 -4.44 -7.41
C PHE A 170 8.80 -3.74 -6.20
N LEU A 171 9.49 -3.70 -5.05
CA LEU A 171 9.00 -3.04 -3.84
C LEU A 171 9.39 -1.56 -3.75
N GLN A 172 10.19 -1.03 -4.68
CA GLN A 172 10.75 0.32 -4.58
C GLN A 172 9.69 1.43 -4.46
N HIS A 173 8.55 1.27 -5.13
CA HIS A 173 7.48 2.27 -5.20
C HIS A 173 6.51 2.20 -4.01
N VAL A 174 6.42 1.04 -3.38
CA VAL A 174 5.56 0.80 -2.22
C VAL A 174 6.26 1.04 -0.88
N GLN A 175 7.53 1.45 -0.91
CA GLN A 175 8.24 1.83 0.31
C GLN A 175 7.67 3.13 0.89
N PRO A 176 7.60 3.26 2.23
CA PRO A 176 7.10 4.46 2.88
C PRO A 176 8.01 5.66 2.65
N ILE A 177 7.45 6.87 2.66
CA ILE A 177 8.21 8.11 2.56
C ILE A 177 9.10 8.34 3.78
N HIS A 178 8.68 7.91 4.97
CA HIS A 178 9.55 7.95 6.14
C HIS A 178 10.54 6.77 6.08
N PRO A 179 11.86 7.01 5.93
CA PRO A 179 12.82 5.93 5.72
C PRO A 179 12.79 4.91 6.85
N LEU A 180 12.74 5.37 8.10
CA LEU A 180 12.76 4.47 9.26
C LEU A 180 11.50 3.62 9.40
N SER A 181 10.41 3.95 8.70
CA SER A 181 9.19 3.14 8.66
C SER A 181 9.32 1.98 7.67
N SER A 182 10.34 2.00 6.79
CA SER A 182 10.61 0.90 5.86
C SER A 182 11.37 -0.24 6.53
N PHE A 183 10.67 -1.32 6.86
CA PHE A 183 11.32 -2.54 7.35
C PHE A 183 12.26 -3.19 6.32
N ILE A 184 11.89 -3.17 5.03
CA ILE A 184 12.70 -3.77 3.97
C ILE A 184 14.01 -3.02 3.78
N ALA A 185 13.96 -1.69 3.68
CA ALA A 185 15.16 -0.90 3.48
C ALA A 185 16.05 -0.90 4.74
N THR A 186 15.49 -0.83 5.94
CA THR A 186 16.29 -0.91 7.18
C THR A 186 17.06 -2.22 7.33
N THR A 187 16.52 -3.34 6.86
CA THR A 187 17.14 -4.67 7.01
C THR A 187 18.05 -5.07 5.86
N THR A 188 17.79 -4.55 4.66
CA THR A 188 18.44 -5.03 3.42
C THR A 188 19.49 -4.06 2.88
N THR A 189 19.49 -2.79 3.31
CA THR A 189 20.51 -1.83 2.88
C THR A 189 21.88 -2.22 3.40
N VAL A 190 22.89 -2.17 2.52
CA VAL A 190 24.29 -2.49 2.85
C VAL A 190 24.85 -1.49 3.85
N ASP A 191 24.39 -0.24 3.80
CA ASP A 191 24.78 0.84 4.70
C ASP A 191 23.61 1.29 5.58
N GLN A 192 23.40 0.54 6.67
CA GLN A 192 22.35 0.83 7.64
C GLN A 192 22.57 2.17 8.36
N GLU A 193 23.81 2.62 8.51
CA GLU A 193 24.14 3.89 9.17
C GLU A 193 23.69 5.06 8.30
N HIS A 194 24.05 5.03 7.01
CA HIS A 194 23.60 6.02 6.05
C HIS A 194 22.06 6.09 5.99
N PHE A 195 21.39 4.94 6.01
CA PHE A 195 19.93 4.90 6.00
C PHE A 195 19.30 5.53 7.26
N ARG A 196 19.87 5.27 8.44
CA ARG A 196 19.43 5.91 9.69
C ARG A 196 19.64 7.40 9.67
N TRP A 197 20.80 7.85 9.17
CA TRP A 197 21.13 9.27 9.03
C TRP A 197 20.18 9.97 8.05
N LEU A 198 19.79 9.29 6.98
CA LEU A 198 18.80 9.80 6.04
C LEU A 198 17.43 10.00 6.70
N GLY A 199 17.00 9.06 7.55
CA GLY A 199 15.81 9.20 8.39
C GLY A 199 15.88 10.42 9.32
N ALA A 200 16.96 10.56 10.08
CA ALA A 200 17.16 11.70 10.96
C ALA A 200 17.20 13.04 10.20
N ARG A 201 17.83 13.06 9.02
CA ARG A 201 17.86 14.25 8.17
C ARG A 201 16.48 14.62 7.64
N TYR A 202 15.66 13.63 7.29
CA TYR A 202 14.27 13.85 6.86
C TYR A 202 13.44 14.47 7.98
N GLU A 203 13.48 13.90 9.19
CA GLU A 203 12.78 14.44 10.37
C GLU A 203 13.22 15.87 10.66
N PHE A 204 14.54 16.12 10.69
CA PHE A 204 15.09 17.44 10.94
C PHE A 204 14.72 18.47 9.86
N ALA A 205 14.66 18.05 8.59
CA ALA A 205 14.22 18.91 7.50
C ALA A 205 12.75 19.32 7.65
N GLN A 206 11.90 18.39 8.09
CA GLN A 206 10.50 18.67 8.39
C GLN A 206 10.36 19.67 9.56
N ASP A 207 11.13 19.48 10.63
CA ASP A 207 11.14 20.39 11.78
C ASP A 207 11.59 21.80 11.40
N ILE A 208 12.66 21.93 10.62
CA ILE A 208 13.14 23.24 10.12
C ILE A 208 12.05 23.91 9.27
N HIS A 209 11.42 23.17 8.38
CA HIS A 209 10.35 23.71 7.53
C HIS A 209 9.16 24.20 8.36
N GLN A 210 8.76 23.40 9.36
CA GLN A 210 7.67 23.77 10.26
C GLN A 210 8.01 25.01 11.09
N LEU A 211 9.24 25.11 11.61
CA LEU A 211 9.69 26.29 12.35
C LEU A 211 9.72 27.55 11.47
N ALA A 212 10.21 27.42 10.23
CA ALA A 212 10.27 28.54 9.28
C ALA A 212 8.87 29.07 8.95
N THR A 213 7.93 28.17 8.63
CA THR A 213 6.54 28.53 8.33
C THR A 213 5.83 29.16 9.54
N ASP A 214 6.09 28.67 10.75
CA ASP A 214 5.57 29.25 11.99
C ASP A 214 6.10 30.66 12.22
N ILE A 215 7.40 30.91 12.02
CA ILE A 215 8.01 32.23 12.15
C ILE A 215 7.39 33.22 11.15
N GLU A 216 7.25 32.82 9.89
CA GLU A 216 6.64 33.66 8.86
C GLU A 216 5.16 33.98 9.15
N SER A 217 4.41 33.01 9.67
CA SER A 217 3.01 33.20 10.05
C SER A 217 2.86 34.23 11.18
N ARG A 218 3.74 34.18 12.18
CA ARG A 218 3.79 35.13 13.31
C ARG A 218 4.21 36.51 12.84
N GLY A 219 5.19 36.59 11.94
CA GLY A 219 5.61 37.84 11.31
C GLY A 219 4.47 38.53 10.56
N ARG A 220 3.73 37.80 9.72
CA ARG A 220 2.55 38.31 9.01
C ARG A 220 1.46 38.80 9.95
N ARG A 221 1.16 38.05 11.03
CA ARG A 221 0.18 38.47 12.05
C ARG A 221 0.60 39.76 12.76
N ALA A 222 1.87 39.88 13.13
CA ALA A 222 2.39 41.08 13.80
C ALA A 222 2.33 42.32 12.88
N GLN A 223 2.59 42.16 11.58
CA GLN A 223 2.44 43.25 10.59
C GLN A 223 0.98 43.65 10.38
N GLY A 224 0.06 42.68 10.29
CA GLY A 224 -1.38 42.96 10.15
C GLY A 224 -1.96 43.73 11.35
N LEU A 225 -1.53 43.41 12.57
CA LEU A 225 -1.93 44.12 13.78
C LEU A 225 -1.41 45.58 13.83
N LYS A 226 -0.26 45.85 13.20
CA LYS A 226 0.29 47.23 13.10
C LYS A 226 -0.42 48.11 12.08
N LEU A 227 -1.09 47.53 11.08
CA LEU A 227 -1.81 48.26 10.02
C LEU A 227 -3.29 48.49 10.35
N GLY A 228 -3.82 47.80 11.36
CA GLY A 228 -5.19 47.94 11.85
C GLY A 228 -5.36 48.83 13.09
N ALA A 229 -4.27 49.45 13.57
CA ALA A 229 -4.22 50.42 14.67
C ALA A 229 -3.77 51.79 14.13
#